data_AF-A0A429IWJ3-F1
#
_entry.id   AF-A0A429IWJ3-F1
#
_cell.length_a   1.000
_cell.length_b   1.000
_cell.length_c   1.000
_cell.angle_alpha   90.00
_cell.angle_beta   90.00
_cell.angle_gamma   90.00
#
_symmetry.space_group_name_H-M   'P 1'
#
loop_
_entity.id
_entity.type
_entity.pdbx_description
1 polymer ?
#
loop_
_entity_poly.entity_id
_entity_poly.type
_entity_poly.pdbx_seq_one_letter_code
_entity_poly.pdbx_strand_id
1 'polypeptide(L)'
;MGTWDMGPFGNDGAADLLDDLGAMPVERRLGAIRGVLSTAAAERDYLEAPEGQMAVAAAALIAAARAGSAFPADPVYAPDLTVPDPPRRLAVLAVHALDRVLAPDSELAELWDESDGGQEWLAHLARLRAELTGDTEPAGGTD
;
A
#
# COMPACT_ATOMS: atom_id res chain seq x y z
N MET A 1 3.00 17.70 2.34
CA MET A 1 3.14 16.24 2.21
C MET A 1 4.58 15.83 2.55
N GLY A 2 4.78 14.96 3.54
CA GLY A 2 6.09 14.38 3.86
C GLY A 2 6.42 13.20 2.94
N THR A 3 6.85 13.51 1.73
CA THR A 3 7.17 12.53 0.67
C THR A 3 8.55 12.83 0.09
N TRP A 4 9.33 11.79 -0.16
CA TRP A 4 10.64 11.88 -0.83
C TRP A 4 10.73 11.00 -2.08
N ASP A 5 9.70 10.19 -2.35
CA ASP A 5 9.50 9.46 -3.62
C ASP A 5 7.99 9.21 -3.86
N MET A 6 7.62 8.90 -5.10
CA MET A 6 6.26 8.55 -5.55
C MET A 6 5.92 7.08 -5.27
N GLY A 7 6.90 6.27 -4.86
CA GLY A 7 6.68 4.89 -4.45
C GLY A 7 5.85 4.76 -3.17
N PRO A 8 5.22 3.60 -2.93
CA PRO A 8 4.32 3.36 -1.79
C PRO A 8 5.01 3.50 -0.42
N PHE A 9 6.35 3.47 -0.38
CA PHE A 9 7.16 3.56 0.84
C PHE A 9 7.92 4.89 0.99
N GLY A 10 7.82 5.78 0.01
CA GLY A 10 8.57 7.04 -0.05
C GLY A 10 7.98 8.19 0.77
N ASN A 11 7.38 7.91 1.93
CA ASN A 11 6.62 8.88 2.70
C ASN A 11 6.55 8.55 4.20
N ASP A 12 6.26 9.58 5.01
CA ASP A 12 6.24 9.48 6.49
C ASP A 12 5.28 8.39 6.99
N GLY A 13 4.03 8.35 6.50
CA GLY A 13 3.06 7.35 6.95
C GLY A 13 3.49 5.92 6.64
N ALA A 14 4.15 5.69 5.50
CA ALA A 14 4.71 4.38 5.18
C ALA A 14 5.86 4.01 6.11
N ALA A 15 6.75 4.96 6.44
CA ALA A 15 7.84 4.73 7.38
C ALA A 15 7.30 4.35 8.76
N ASP A 16 6.30 5.08 9.27
CA ASP A 16 5.65 4.77 10.56
C ASP A 16 5.06 3.35 10.56
N LEU A 17 4.36 2.96 9.49
CA LEU A 17 3.83 1.59 9.36
C LEU A 17 4.94 0.54 9.36
N LEU A 18 6.02 0.77 8.60
CA LEU A 18 7.13 -0.18 8.51
C LEU A 18 7.85 -0.35 9.86
N ASP A 19 8.05 0.74 10.60
CA ASP A 19 8.63 0.74 11.94
C ASP A 19 7.76 -0.07 12.92
N ASP A 20 6.45 0.19 12.93
CA ASP A 20 5.49 -0.55 13.75
C ASP A 20 5.51 -2.06 13.45
N LEU A 21 5.52 -2.43 12.15
CA LEU A 21 5.58 -3.82 11.73
C LEU A 21 6.92 -4.46 12.09
N GLY A 22 8.03 -3.73 11.95
CA GLY A 22 9.37 -4.16 12.33
C GLY A 22 9.48 -4.46 13.82
N ALA A 23 8.85 -3.64 14.65
CA ALA A 23 8.84 -3.77 16.12
C ALA A 23 7.94 -4.90 16.65
N MET A 24 7.08 -5.50 15.82
CA MET A 24 6.17 -6.57 16.26
C MET A 24 6.55 -7.98 15.76
N PRO A 25 6.13 -9.04 16.47
CA PRO A 25 6.29 -10.42 16.01
C PRO A 25 5.61 -10.66 14.66
N VAL A 26 6.22 -11.51 13.82
CA VAL A 26 5.78 -11.83 12.45
C VAL A 26 4.31 -12.25 12.40
N GLU A 27 3.85 -12.99 13.41
CA GLU A 27 2.48 -13.51 13.50
C GLU A 27 1.43 -12.41 13.70
N ARG A 28 1.83 -11.22 14.17
CA ARG A 28 0.94 -10.07 14.38
C ARG A 28 0.86 -9.14 13.16
N ARG A 29 1.85 -9.16 12.28
CA ARG A 29 2.00 -8.22 11.16
C ARG A 29 0.80 -8.24 10.20
N LEU A 30 0.32 -9.41 9.79
CA LEU A 30 -0.88 -9.50 8.95
C LEU A 30 -2.13 -8.91 9.62
N GLY A 31 -2.25 -9.06 10.95
CA GLY A 31 -3.33 -8.48 11.72
C GLY A 31 -3.27 -6.95 11.72
N ALA A 32 -2.08 -6.38 11.88
CA ALA A 32 -1.83 -4.95 11.85
C ALA A 32 -2.07 -4.35 10.46
N ILE A 33 -1.53 -4.97 9.40
CA ILE A 33 -1.78 -4.58 8.00
C ILE A 33 -3.28 -4.59 7.69
N ARG A 34 -4.00 -5.64 8.11
CA ARG A 34 -5.46 -5.69 7.98
C ARG A 34 -6.14 -4.55 8.73
N GLY A 35 -5.65 -4.19 9.92
CA GLY A 35 -6.15 -3.07 10.72
C GLY A 35 -6.08 -1.76 9.95
N VAL A 36 -4.90 -1.40 9.45
CA VAL A 36 -4.66 -0.20 8.63
C VAL A 36 -5.61 -0.16 7.43
N LEU A 37 -5.67 -1.24 6.64
CA LEU A 37 -6.53 -1.30 5.47
C LEU A 37 -8.02 -1.19 5.84
N SER A 38 -8.44 -1.78 6.96
CA SER A 38 -9.84 -1.73 7.42
C SER A 38 -10.21 -0.32 7.88
N THR A 39 -9.32 0.36 8.61
CA THR A 39 -9.54 1.73 9.06
C THR A 39 -9.70 2.65 7.86
N ALA A 40 -8.77 2.63 6.91
CA ALA A 40 -8.85 3.46 5.72
C ALA A 40 -10.12 3.16 4.90
N ALA A 41 -10.41 1.89 4.61
CA ALA A 41 -11.59 1.50 3.83
C ALA A 41 -12.93 1.82 4.52
N ALA A 42 -12.94 1.97 5.84
CA ALA A 42 -14.14 2.27 6.62
C ALA A 42 -14.33 3.78 6.88
N GLU A 43 -13.34 4.62 6.55
CA GLU A 43 -13.45 6.07 6.69
C GLU A 43 -14.48 6.62 5.71
N ARG A 44 -15.46 7.37 6.23
CA ARG A 44 -16.60 7.90 5.46
C ARG A 44 -16.62 9.41 5.37
N ASP A 45 -15.88 10.08 6.25
CA ASP A 45 -15.75 11.51 6.28
C ASP A 45 -14.44 11.87 5.55
N TYR A 46 -13.48 12.52 6.21
CA TYR A 46 -12.22 12.93 5.61
C TYR A 46 -11.11 11.93 5.94
N LEU A 47 -10.39 11.44 4.92
CA LEU A 47 -9.22 10.58 5.10
C LEU A 47 -7.95 11.44 5.09
N GLU A 48 -7.34 11.56 6.26
CA GLU A 48 -6.07 12.28 6.44
C GLU A 48 -4.91 11.59 5.69
N ALA A 49 -3.91 12.38 5.30
CA ALA A 49 -2.82 11.92 4.44
C ALA A 49 -1.97 10.81 5.07
N PRO A 50 -1.60 10.84 6.37
CA PRO A 50 -0.84 9.76 7.00
C PRO A 50 -1.57 8.41 6.92
N GLU A 51 -2.88 8.39 7.16
CA GLU A 51 -3.72 7.20 7.08
C GLU A 51 -3.83 6.69 5.64
N GLY A 52 -3.98 7.59 4.67
CA GLY A 52 -3.96 7.23 3.26
C GLY A 52 -2.61 6.64 2.82
N GLN A 53 -1.52 7.24 3.29
CA GLN A 53 -0.15 6.79 3.04
C GLN A 53 0.09 5.38 3.57
N MET A 54 -0.29 5.15 4.83
CA MET A 54 -0.26 3.82 5.46
C MET A 54 -1.11 2.81 4.68
N ALA A 55 -2.29 3.20 4.18
CA ALA A 55 -3.14 2.32 3.38
C ALA A 55 -2.48 1.89 2.06
N VAL A 56 -1.83 2.82 1.36
CA VAL A 56 -1.09 2.53 0.12
C VAL A 56 0.09 1.61 0.39
N ALA A 57 0.88 1.89 1.44
CA ALA A 57 2.00 1.04 1.85
C ALA A 57 1.53 -0.38 2.26
N ALA A 58 0.46 -0.47 3.04
CA ALA A 58 -0.16 -1.73 3.42
C ALA A 58 -0.65 -2.53 2.20
N ALA A 59 -1.24 -1.87 1.21
CA ALA A 59 -1.66 -2.51 -0.03
C ALA A 59 -0.46 -3.06 -0.84
N ALA A 60 0.63 -2.30 -0.92
CA ALA A 60 1.88 -2.74 -1.56
C ALA A 60 2.49 -3.98 -0.88
N LEU A 61 2.55 -3.99 0.46
CA LEU A 61 3.01 -5.16 1.22
C LEU A 61 2.19 -6.42 0.91
N ILE A 62 0.86 -6.29 0.76
CA ILE A 62 -0.03 -7.41 0.40
C ILE A 62 0.22 -7.89 -1.03
N ALA A 63 0.36 -6.98 -1.99
CA ALA A 63 0.65 -7.33 -3.39
C ALA A 63 1.97 -8.11 -3.50
N ALA A 64 3.03 -7.60 -2.86
CA ALA A 64 4.35 -8.20 -2.92
C ALA A 64 4.43 -9.55 -2.18
N ALA A 65 3.77 -9.69 -1.03
CA ALA A 65 3.67 -10.98 -0.32
C ALA A 65 2.95 -12.05 -1.17
N ARG A 66 1.91 -11.67 -1.93
CA ARG A 66 1.18 -12.59 -2.84
C ARG A 66 2.01 -13.00 -4.05
N ALA A 67 2.89 -12.13 -4.53
CA ALA A 67 3.81 -12.43 -5.61
C ALA A 67 4.94 -13.39 -5.17
N GLY A 68 5.01 -13.74 -3.88
CA GLY A 68 6.10 -14.54 -3.32
C GLY A 68 7.43 -13.80 -3.29
N SER A 69 7.40 -12.46 -3.37
CA SER A 69 8.61 -11.65 -3.22
C SER A 69 9.15 -11.84 -1.81
N ALA A 70 10.44 -12.18 -1.70
CA ALA A 70 11.14 -12.28 -0.42
C ALA A 70 11.17 -10.94 0.34
N PHE A 71 10.95 -9.83 -0.37
CA PHE A 71 10.90 -8.48 0.17
C PHE A 71 9.55 -7.85 -0.21
N PRO A 72 8.61 -7.73 0.73
CA PRO A 72 7.33 -7.09 0.48
C PRO A 72 7.44 -5.56 0.38
N ALA A 73 8.58 -4.98 0.76
CA ALA A 73 8.95 -3.59 0.57
C ALA A 73 10.20 -3.49 -0.31
N ASP A 74 10.46 -2.33 -0.91
CA ASP A 74 11.80 -2.04 -1.43
C ASP A 74 12.79 -2.28 -0.27
N PRO A 75 13.81 -3.15 -0.41
CA PRO A 75 14.74 -3.49 0.66
C PRO A 75 15.46 -2.27 1.24
N VAL A 76 15.43 -1.11 0.55
CA VAL A 76 15.90 0.17 1.09
C VAL A 76 15.14 0.57 2.36
N TYR A 77 13.83 0.36 2.44
CA TYR A 77 13.00 0.89 3.52
C TYR A 77 12.76 -0.08 4.66
N ALA A 78 12.70 -1.39 4.39
CA ALA A 78 12.49 -2.41 5.43
C ALA A 78 13.12 -3.76 5.05
N PRO A 79 14.46 -3.87 5.06
CA PRO A 79 15.17 -5.06 4.58
C PRO A 79 14.84 -6.34 5.35
N ASP A 80 14.54 -6.25 6.64
CA ASP A 80 14.27 -7.44 7.47
C ASP A 80 12.77 -7.71 7.67
N LEU A 81 11.89 -6.99 6.96
CA LEU A 81 10.46 -7.12 7.13
C LEU A 81 9.88 -8.31 6.36
N THR A 82 9.57 -9.37 7.09
CA THR A 82 8.74 -10.47 6.58
C THR A 82 7.25 -10.19 6.80
N VAL A 83 6.46 -10.30 5.73
CA VAL A 83 4.98 -10.33 5.78
C VAL A 83 4.52 -11.77 5.47
N PRO A 84 3.77 -12.43 6.37
CA PRO A 84 3.23 -13.77 6.09
C PRO A 84 2.29 -13.79 4.89
N ASP A 85 2.11 -14.97 4.28
CA ASP A 85 1.21 -15.16 3.12
C ASP A 85 -0.23 -14.68 3.44
N PRO A 86 -0.73 -13.65 2.73
CA PRO A 86 -2.02 -13.07 3.05
C PRO A 86 -3.17 -13.87 2.42
N PRO A 87 -4.29 -14.07 3.14
CA PRO A 87 -5.47 -14.72 2.56
C PRO A 87 -6.05 -13.86 1.43
N ARG A 88 -6.62 -14.48 0.38
CA ARG A 88 -7.19 -13.77 -0.79
C ARG A 88 -8.11 -12.59 -0.45
N ARG A 89 -8.93 -12.73 0.61
CA ARG A 89 -9.84 -11.66 1.08
C ARG A 89 -9.12 -10.36 1.47
N LEU A 90 -7.85 -10.45 1.86
CA LEU A 90 -7.06 -9.29 2.27
C LEU A 90 -6.63 -8.45 1.05
N ALA A 91 -6.45 -9.08 -0.12
CA ALA A 91 -6.24 -8.35 -1.38
C ALA A 91 -7.49 -7.55 -1.78
N VAL A 92 -8.69 -8.12 -1.58
CA VAL A 92 -9.96 -7.40 -1.82
C VAL A 92 -10.08 -6.20 -0.88
N LEU A 93 -9.74 -6.36 0.40
CA LEU A 93 -9.73 -5.25 1.34
C LEU A 93 -8.69 -4.18 0.95
N ALA A 94 -7.51 -4.58 0.48
CA ALA A 94 -6.49 -3.65 0.00
C ALA A 94 -7.00 -2.82 -1.19
N VAL A 95 -7.69 -3.45 -2.15
CA VAL A 95 -8.34 -2.74 -3.26
C VAL A 95 -9.37 -1.73 -2.74
N HIS A 96 -10.22 -2.10 -1.77
CA HIS A 96 -11.18 -1.16 -1.20
C HIS A 96 -10.51 0.02 -0.48
N ALA A 97 -9.39 -0.21 0.20
CA ALA A 97 -8.63 0.86 0.83
C ALA A 97 -8.02 1.82 -0.21
N LEU A 98 -7.46 1.29 -1.31
CA LEU A 98 -6.97 2.11 -2.42
C LEU A 98 -8.10 2.91 -3.09
N ASP A 99 -9.25 2.27 -3.32
CA ASP A 99 -10.42 2.94 -3.90
C ASP A 99 -10.90 4.07 -2.96
N ARG A 100 -10.79 3.91 -1.64
CA ARG A 100 -11.09 4.98 -0.66
C ARG A 100 -10.04 6.09 -0.64
N VAL A 101 -8.74 5.76 -0.75
CA VAL A 101 -7.66 6.75 -0.88
C VAL A 101 -7.86 7.64 -2.10
N LEU A 102 -8.36 7.09 -3.20
CA LEU A 102 -8.63 7.81 -4.45
C LEU A 102 -9.99 8.51 -4.50
N ALA A 103 -10.85 8.28 -3.50
CA ALA A 103 -12.17 8.90 -3.43
C ALA A 103 -12.06 10.39 -3.02
N PRO A 104 -13.12 11.19 -3.23
CA PRO A 104 -13.23 12.52 -2.64
C PRO A 104 -13.02 12.50 -1.11
N ASP A 105 -12.74 13.67 -0.53
CA ASP A 105 -12.50 13.84 0.90
C ASP A 105 -11.32 12.95 1.37
N SER A 106 -10.20 13.05 0.66
CA SER A 106 -8.95 12.34 0.91
C SER A 106 -7.80 13.32 0.75
N GLU A 107 -7.17 13.70 1.85
CA GLU A 107 -6.06 14.65 1.87
C GLU A 107 -4.90 14.16 0.98
N LEU A 108 -4.63 12.85 1.01
CA LEU A 108 -3.58 12.25 0.18
C LEU A 108 -3.85 12.46 -1.33
N ALA A 109 -5.09 12.28 -1.77
CA ALA A 109 -5.46 12.48 -3.17
C ALA A 109 -5.39 13.97 -3.55
N GLU A 110 -5.89 14.85 -2.69
CA GLU A 110 -5.84 16.31 -2.87
C GLU A 110 -4.39 16.79 -3.01
N LEU A 111 -3.51 16.36 -2.12
CA LEU A 111 -2.09 16.72 -2.14
C LEU A 111 -1.37 16.26 -3.42
N TRP A 112 -1.71 15.09 -3.97
CA TRP A 112 -1.13 14.63 -5.23
C TRP A 112 -1.72 15.34 -6.45
N ASP A 113 -3.02 15.66 -6.44
CA ASP A 113 -3.67 16.43 -7.52
C ASP A 113 -3.09 17.85 -7.65
N GLU A 114 -2.71 18.45 -6.52
CA GLU A 114 -2.04 19.75 -6.46
C GLU A 114 -0.54 19.70 -6.81
N SER A 115 0.03 18.51 -7.03
CA SER A 115 1.45 18.33 -7.31
C SER A 115 1.75 18.08 -8.80
N ASP A 116 2.97 18.38 -9.22
CA ASP A 116 3.44 18.06 -10.59
C ASP A 116 3.53 16.53 -10.84
N GLY A 117 3.53 15.71 -9.79
CA GLY A 117 3.68 14.25 -9.85
C GLY A 117 2.37 13.46 -9.83
N GLY A 118 1.20 14.11 -9.75
CA GLY A 118 -0.09 13.44 -9.54
C GLY A 118 -0.42 12.36 -10.55
N GLN A 119 -0.13 12.58 -11.85
CA GLN A 119 -0.40 11.60 -12.90
C GLN A 119 0.46 10.33 -12.77
N GLU A 120 1.72 10.49 -12.35
CA GLU A 120 2.62 9.36 -12.13
C GLU A 120 2.20 8.57 -10.90
N TRP A 121 1.85 9.25 -9.82
CA TRP A 121 1.29 8.62 -8.61
C TRP A 121 0.02 7.81 -8.89
N LEU A 122 -0.93 8.36 -9.67
CA LEU A 122 -2.13 7.63 -10.10
C LEU A 122 -1.78 6.38 -10.91
N ALA A 123 -0.79 6.46 -11.80
CA ALA A 123 -0.33 5.31 -12.58
C ALA A 123 0.30 4.23 -11.68
N HIS A 124 1.02 4.61 -10.62
CA HIS A 124 1.53 3.69 -9.62
C HIS A 124 0.41 2.96 -8.88
N LEU A 125 -0.61 3.69 -8.40
CA LEU A 125 -1.76 3.07 -7.73
C LEU A 125 -2.56 2.14 -8.65
N ALA A 126 -2.72 2.50 -9.92
CA ALA A 126 -3.37 1.63 -10.90
C ALA A 126 -2.63 0.30 -11.10
N ARG A 127 -1.29 0.34 -11.18
CA ARG A 127 -0.45 -0.89 -11.27
C ARG A 127 -0.59 -1.74 -10.01
N LEU A 128 -0.48 -1.11 -8.84
CA LEU A 128 -0.64 -1.80 -7.56
C LEU A 128 -2.02 -2.49 -7.44
N ARG A 129 -3.08 -1.81 -7.89
CA ARG A 129 -4.42 -2.37 -7.91
C ARG A 129 -4.52 -3.61 -8.82
N ALA A 130 -3.89 -3.58 -10.00
CA ALA A 130 -3.86 -4.72 -10.92
C ALA A 130 -3.10 -5.93 -10.34
N GLU A 131 -2.00 -5.70 -9.62
CA GLU A 131 -1.25 -6.75 -8.92
C GLU A 131 -2.10 -7.43 -7.83
N LEU A 132 -2.91 -6.64 -7.11
CA LEU A 132 -3.81 -7.16 -6.08
C LEU A 132 -4.94 -8.02 -6.65
N THR A 133 -5.52 -7.61 -7.79
CA THR A 133 -6.59 -8.36 -8.46
C THR A 133 -6.07 -9.56 -9.26
N GLY A 134 -4.78 -9.59 -9.57
CA GLY A 134 -4.17 -10.61 -10.44
C GLY A 134 -4.44 -10.34 -11.92
N ASP A 135 -4.75 -9.09 -12.28
CA ASP A 135 -4.95 -8.64 -13.66
C ASP A 135 -3.63 -8.25 -14.35
N THR A 136 -2.50 -8.46 -13.68
CA THR A 136 -1.17 -8.32 -14.29
C THR A 136 -0.99 -9.42 -15.34
N GLU A 137 -0.95 -9.06 -16.62
CA GLU A 137 -0.57 -10.02 -17.66
C GLU A 137 0.78 -10.66 -17.31
N PRO A 138 0.94 -11.98 -17.47
CA PRO A 138 2.22 -12.64 -17.24
C PRO A 138 3.23 -12.03 -18.21
N ALA A 139 4.25 -11.37 -17.65
CA ALA A 139 5.39 -10.90 -18.43
C ALA A 139 6.07 -12.11 -19.09
N GLY A 140 5.88 -12.23 -20.41
CA GLY A 140 6.76 -12.97 -21.31
C GLY A 140 6.88 -14.47 -21.07
N GLY A 141 5.95 -15.24 -21.65
CA GLY A 141 6.29 -16.59 -22.12
C GLY A 141 7.22 -16.46 -23.32
N THR A 142 8.53 -16.51 -23.08
CA THR A 142 9.51 -16.79 -24.14
C THR A 142 9.47 -18.28 -24.45
N ASP A 143 9.05 -18.60 -25.67
CA ASP A 143 9.43 -19.82 -26.38
C ASP A 143 10.76 -19.58 -27.11
#